data_AF-A0A8T5I751-F1
#
_entry.id   AF-A0A8T5I751-F1
#
_cell.length_a   1.000
_cell.length_b   1.000
_cell.length_c   1.000
_cell.angle_alpha   90.00
_cell.angle_beta   90.00
_cell.angle_gamma   90.00
#
_symmetry.space_group_name_H-M   'P 1'
#
loop_
_entity.id
_entity.type
_entity.pdbx_description
1 polymer ?
#
loop_
_entity_poly.entity_id
_entity_poly.type
_entity_poly.pdbx_seq_one_letter_code
_entity_poly.pdbx_strand_id
1 'polypeptide(L)' 'KLNALGIFTFEQISKMDSEIEEQVNIAIEFFPGRVKRDEWARQAYEFNN' A
#
# COMPACT_ATOMS: atom_id res chain seq x y z
N LYS A 1 5.05 -9.19 -4.39
CA LYS A 1 5.34 -9.04 -2.94
C LYS A 1 4.05 -8.83 -2.13
N LEU A 2 3.13 -7.93 -2.53
CA LEU A 2 1.84 -7.71 -1.83
C LEU A 2 0.96 -8.95 -1.66
N ASN A 3 0.83 -9.81 -2.69
CA ASN A 3 0.06 -11.06 -2.59
C ASN A 3 0.57 -12.00 -1.48
N ALA A 4 1.89 -11.97 -1.19
CA ALA A 4 2.46 -12.75 -0.09
C ALA A 4 2.09 -12.19 1.30
N LEU A 5 1.64 -10.93 1.36
CA LEU A 5 1.10 -10.27 2.55
C LEU A 5 -0.43 -10.38 2.64
N GLY A 6 -1.07 -11.15 1.73
CA GLY A 6 -2.53 -11.28 1.70
C GLY A 6 -3.28 -10.08 1.10
N ILE A 7 -2.56 -9.17 0.42
CA ILE A 7 -3.14 -8.01 -0.27
C ILE A 7 -3.28 -8.36 -1.75
N PHE A 8 -4.51 -8.40 -2.23
CA PHE A 8 -4.89 -8.86 -3.57
C PHE A 8 -5.74 -7.84 -4.35
N THR A 9 -6.35 -6.85 -3.68
CA THR A 9 -7.26 -5.90 -4.31
C THR A 9 -6.85 -4.45 -4.08
N PHE A 10 -7.25 -3.58 -5.01
CA PHE A 10 -7.10 -2.12 -4.83
C PHE A 10 -7.92 -1.60 -3.67
N GLU A 11 -9.05 -2.22 -3.33
CA GLU A 11 -9.84 -1.88 -2.14
C GLU A 11 -9.05 -2.05 -0.84
N GLN A 12 -8.23 -3.10 -0.73
CA GLN A 12 -7.36 -3.29 0.43
C GLN A 12 -6.28 -2.21 0.51
N ILE A 13 -5.71 -1.83 -0.64
CA ILE A 13 -4.69 -0.76 -0.73
C ILE A 13 -5.31 0.61 -0.41
N SER A 14 -6.51 0.89 -0.90
CA SER A 14 -7.20 2.18 -0.67
C SER A 14 -7.57 2.43 0.79
N LYS A 15 -7.55 1.38 1.62
CA LYS A 15 -7.85 1.45 3.05
C LYS A 15 -6.59 1.51 3.94
N MET A 16 -5.39 1.55 3.36
CA MET A 16 -4.16 1.68 4.14
C MET A 16 -4.11 3.04 4.83
N ASP A 17 -3.78 3.04 6.12
CA ASP A 17 -3.37 4.24 6.84
C ASP A 17 -1.84 4.34 6.89
N SER A 18 -1.30 5.41 7.48
CA SER A 18 0.15 5.61 7.56
C SER A 18 0.91 4.52 8.30
N GLU A 19 0.29 3.79 9.23
CA GLU A 19 0.95 2.68 9.93
C GLU A 19 1.04 1.45 9.03
N ILE A 20 -0.06 1.11 8.36
CA ILE A 20 -0.11 0.00 7.41
C ILE A 20 0.83 0.25 6.23
N GLU A 21 0.88 1.48 5.70
CA GLU A 21 1.80 1.85 4.63
C GLU A 21 3.26 1.58 5.01
N GLU A 22 3.65 1.90 6.25
CA GLU A 22 5.01 1.67 6.74
C GLU A 22 5.31 0.18 6.92
N GLN A 23 4.37 -0.57 7.53
CA GLN A 23 4.52 -2.02 7.68
C GLN A 23 4.65 -2.73 6.33
N VAL A 24 3.83 -2.34 5.35
CA VAL A 24 3.90 -2.86 3.98
C VAL A 24 5.23 -2.49 3.33
N ASN A 25 5.69 -1.25 3.49
CA ASN A 25 6.96 -0.80 2.92
C ASN A 25 8.15 -1.61 3.45
N ILE A 26 8.19 -1.87 4.76
CA ILE A 26 9.19 -2.73 5.40
C ILE A 26 9.08 -4.17 4.85
N ALA A 27 7.87 -4.74 4.85
CA ALA A 27 7.65 -6.14 4.48
C ALA A 27 7.95 -6.46 3.01
N ILE A 28 7.78 -5.48 2.11
CA ILE A 28 8.11 -5.63 0.68
C ILE A 28 9.54 -5.18 0.34
N GLU A 29 10.31 -4.74 1.33
CA GLU A 29 11.73 -4.35 1.22
C GLU A 29 11.98 -3.32 0.10
N PHE A 30 11.08 -2.35 -0.05
CA PHE A 30 11.33 -1.22 -0.93
C PHE A 30 12.18 -0.15 -0.26
N PHE A 31 12.64 0.83 -1.05
CA PHE A 31 13.21 2.05 -0.50
C PHE A 31 12.31 2.59 0.62
N PRO A 32 12.87 3.00 1.76
CA PRO A 32 12.11 3.53 2.89
C PRO A 32 11.08 4.59 2.45
N GLY A 33 9.83 4.43 2.92
CA GLY A 33 8.74 5.36 2.67
C GLY A 33 8.16 5.34 1.24
N ARG A 34 8.49 4.35 0.39
CA ARG A 34 8.03 4.33 -1.01
C ARG A 34 6.50 4.30 -1.12
N VAL A 35 5.84 3.45 -0.35
CA VAL A 35 4.37 3.26 -0.41
C VAL A 35 3.64 4.61 -0.19
N LYS A 36 4.10 5.36 0.82
CA LYS A 36 3.56 6.68 1.16
C LYS A 36 3.94 7.77 0.17
N ARG A 37 5.22 7.84 -0.24
CA ARG A 37 5.72 8.84 -1.20
C ARG A 37 5.05 8.72 -2.56
N ASP A 38 4.82 7.49 -3.00
CA ASP A 38 4.16 7.21 -4.27
C ASP A 38 2.62 7.20 -4.10
N GLU A 39 2.08 7.57 -2.92
CA GLU A 39 0.64 7.77 -2.65
C GLU A 39 -0.26 6.58 -3.02
N TRP A 40 0.16 5.35 -2.70
CA TRP A 40 -0.55 4.13 -3.13
C TRP A 40 -2.00 4.08 -2.64
N ALA A 41 -2.26 4.47 -1.38
CA ALA A 41 -3.61 4.48 -0.83
C ALA A 41 -4.53 5.46 -1.59
N ARG A 42 -4.05 6.67 -1.89
CA ARG A 42 -4.82 7.68 -2.64
C ARG A 42 -5.12 7.21 -4.06
N GLN A 43 -4.10 6.72 -4.78
CA GLN A 43 -4.28 6.24 -6.15
C GLN A 43 -5.25 5.05 -6.20
N ALA A 44 -5.12 4.09 -5.28
CA ALA A 44 -6.02 2.95 -5.21
C ALA A 44 -7.47 3.38 -4.89
N TYR A 45 -7.65 4.39 -4.04
CA TYR A 45 -8.97 4.96 -3.79
C TYR A 45 -9.59 5.58 -5.06
N GLU A 46 -8.79 6.32 -5.84
CA GLU A 46 -9.25 6.92 -7.10
C GLU A 46 -9.61 5.87 -8.17
N PHE A 47 -8.87 4.76 -8.25
CA PHE A 47 -9.17 3.68 -9.20
C PHE A 47 -10.42 2.86 -8.86
N ASN A 48 -10.86 2.86 -7.59
CA ASN A 48 -12.05 2.14 -7.15
C ASN A 48 -13.36 2.94 -7.36
N ASN A 49 -13.27 4.22 -7.72
CA ASN A 49 -14.41 5.12 -7.94
C ASN A 49 -14.57 5.46 -9.43
#